data_AF-A0A926ITR6-F1
#
_entry.id   AF-A0A926ITR6-F1
#
_cell.length_a   1.000
_cell.length_b   1.000
_cell.length_c   1.000
_cell.angle_alpha   90.00
_cell.angle_beta   90.00
_cell.angle_gamma   90.00
#
_symmetry.space_group_name_H-M   'P 1'
#
loop_
_entity.id
_entity.type
_entity.pdbx_description
1 polymer ?
#
loop_
_entity_poly.entity_id
_entity_poly.type
_entity_poly.pdbx_seq_one_letter_code
_entity_poly.pdbx_strand_id
1 'polypeptide(L)'
;MTVYIDVLFVINFVVNYVLLLITGKIMRREKSYIRLVSAAIIGALYACFMFFPQIKFLYGCAFKIIASFLLILIAYGAKNAVLTVKTAFVFYLSSFLFGGVTLALFYFTDAGLKYGGALNNGIFYFELPWKILFFSCLVAYIAVKTGFAIYKRDKNLSYRRIRVEICRNSAELNALVDTGNLLIDPITNSPVVVAELESVKKLLPGALIEVFREKKENDLETVSEAVKNTDFERRIRMIPFTSLGAENGIMLGFKPDSITVGKSVVSNVCIGICARPLSNGHSYNALISPEALHIPSANQNSFNF
;
A
#
# COMPACT_ATOMS: atom_id res chain seq x y z
N MET A 1 42.04 12.96 -19.71
CA MET A 1 41.59 13.01 -18.30
C MET A 1 42.34 11.95 -17.53
N THR A 2 43.01 12.33 -16.45
CA THR A 2 43.65 11.38 -15.51
C THR A 2 42.60 10.94 -14.50
N VAL A 3 42.44 9.64 -14.28
CA VAL A 3 41.50 9.11 -13.28
C VAL A 3 42.28 8.39 -12.20
N TYR A 4 42.07 8.83 -10.96
CA TYR A 4 42.68 8.27 -9.76
C TYR A 4 41.82 7.11 -9.24
N ILE A 5 42.34 5.88 -9.32
CA ILE A 5 41.60 4.64 -8.99
C ILE A 5 41.23 4.59 -7.50
N ASP A 6 42.10 5.07 -6.64
CA ASP A 6 41.89 5.22 -5.20
C ASP A 6 40.71 6.15 -4.88
N VAL A 7 40.66 7.33 -5.51
CA VAL A 7 39.54 8.28 -5.36
C VAL A 7 38.24 7.66 -5.86
N LEU A 8 38.28 7.01 -7.03
CA LEU A 8 37.15 6.32 -7.60
C LEU A 8 36.62 5.22 -6.67
N PHE A 9 37.53 4.43 -6.09
CA PHE A 9 37.18 3.37 -5.14
C PHE A 9 36.47 3.95 -3.91
N VAL A 10 37.03 4.98 -3.27
CA VAL A 10 36.46 5.58 -2.07
C VAL A 10 35.08 6.16 -2.33
N ILE A 11 34.90 6.92 -3.42
CA ILE A 11 33.61 7.52 -3.77
C ILE A 11 32.57 6.41 -4.01
N ASN A 12 32.90 5.39 -4.81
CA ASN A 12 31.96 4.30 -5.09
C ASN A 12 31.67 3.45 -3.84
N PHE A 13 32.64 3.27 -2.96
CA PHE A 13 32.44 2.60 -1.68
C PHE A 13 31.41 3.36 -0.83
N VAL A 14 31.61 4.67 -0.64
CA VAL A 14 30.71 5.51 0.16
C VAL A 14 29.30 5.53 -0.45
N VAL A 15 29.18 5.76 -1.76
CA VAL A 15 27.88 5.81 -2.45
C VAL A 15 27.15 4.47 -2.32
N ASN A 16 27.81 3.34 -2.64
CA ASN A 16 27.18 2.03 -2.51
C ASN A 16 26.77 1.73 -1.06
N TYR A 17 27.62 2.05 -0.08
CA TYR A 17 27.31 1.86 1.33
C TYR A 17 26.07 2.65 1.77
N VAL A 18 26.00 3.94 1.40
CA VAL A 18 24.85 4.80 1.73
C VAL A 18 23.57 4.33 1.03
N LEU A 19 23.64 3.98 -0.26
CA LEU A 19 22.49 3.46 -1.01
C LEU A 19 21.97 2.15 -0.42
N LEU A 20 22.88 1.25 -0.01
CA LEU A 20 22.50 0.04 0.70
C LEU A 20 21.83 0.38 2.02
N LEU A 21 22.38 1.28 2.85
CA LEU A 21 21.77 1.72 4.11
C LEU A 21 20.35 2.29 3.92
N ILE A 22 20.17 3.16 2.93
CA ILE A 22 18.88 3.74 2.54
C ILE A 22 17.90 2.62 2.20
N THR A 23 18.31 1.73 1.30
CA THR A 23 17.50 0.59 0.84
C THR A 23 17.06 -0.29 2.02
N GLY A 24 17.98 -0.65 2.92
CA GLY A 24 17.67 -1.48 4.09
C GLY A 24 16.74 -0.80 5.07
N LYS A 25 16.89 0.51 5.27
CA LYS A 25 16.00 1.30 6.15
C LYS A 25 14.57 1.37 5.59
N ILE A 26 14.42 1.52 4.27
CA ILE A 26 13.11 1.58 3.60
C ILE A 26 12.44 0.21 3.58
N MET A 27 13.20 -0.84 3.25
CA MET A 27 12.73 -2.21 3.21
C MET A 27 12.62 -2.88 4.59
N ARG A 28 13.00 -2.18 5.67
CA ARG A 28 13.04 -2.69 7.05
C ARG A 28 13.79 -4.02 7.17
N ARG A 29 14.92 -4.13 6.47
CA ARG A 29 15.80 -5.31 6.52
C ARG A 29 16.72 -5.22 7.75
N GLU A 30 17.02 -6.38 8.34
CA GLU A 30 18.04 -6.50 9.38
C GLU A 30 19.39 -6.02 8.83
N LYS A 31 20.11 -5.23 9.63
CA LYS A 31 21.38 -4.61 9.22
C LYS A 31 22.54 -5.37 9.84
N SER A 32 23.36 -5.98 9.00
CA SER A 32 24.71 -6.38 9.38
C SER A 32 25.69 -5.42 8.74
N TYR A 33 26.36 -4.59 9.54
CA TYR A 33 27.29 -3.58 9.04
C TYR A 33 28.44 -4.22 8.27
N ILE A 34 28.93 -5.39 8.71
CA ILE A 34 29.98 -6.14 8.00
C ILE A 34 29.51 -6.49 6.58
N ARG A 35 28.31 -7.06 6.45
CA ARG A 35 27.75 -7.44 5.14
C ARG A 35 27.53 -6.25 4.22
N LEU A 36 27.09 -5.12 4.78
CA LEU A 36 26.93 -3.87 4.03
C LEU A 36 28.27 -3.32 3.54
N VAL A 37 29.30 -3.34 4.38
CA VAL A 37 30.66 -2.94 4.01
C VAL A 37 31.22 -3.86 2.93
N SER A 38 31.10 -5.18 3.08
CA SER A 38 31.54 -6.15 2.07
C SER A 38 30.85 -5.93 0.73
N ALA A 39 29.53 -5.72 0.72
CA ALA A 39 28.81 -5.41 -0.50
C ALA A 39 29.31 -4.09 -1.12
N ALA A 40 29.47 -3.03 -0.33
CA ALA A 40 29.98 -1.76 -0.83
C ALA A 40 31.39 -1.86 -1.43
N ILE A 41 32.28 -2.68 -0.83
CA ILE A 41 33.61 -2.97 -1.39
C ILE A 41 33.49 -3.65 -2.75
N ILE A 42 32.65 -4.69 -2.88
CA ILE A 42 32.42 -5.36 -4.17
C ILE A 42 31.88 -4.39 -5.22
N GLY A 43 30.97 -3.48 -4.84
CA GLY A 43 30.46 -2.44 -5.73
C GLY A 43 31.54 -1.46 -6.17
N ALA A 44 32.43 -1.05 -5.26
CA ALA A 44 33.56 -0.17 -5.56
C ALA A 44 34.60 -0.84 -6.47
N LEU A 45 34.92 -2.12 -6.22
CA LEU A 45 35.81 -2.90 -7.08
C LEU A 45 35.22 -3.06 -8.47
N TYR A 46 33.92 -3.36 -8.59
CA TYR A 46 33.23 -3.42 -9.88
C TYR A 46 33.35 -2.11 -10.65
N ALA A 47 33.22 -0.96 -9.98
CA ALA A 47 33.43 0.35 -10.60
C ALA A 47 34.87 0.57 -11.08
N CYS A 48 35.87 0.12 -10.32
CA CYS A 48 37.27 0.19 -10.73
C CYS A 48 37.54 -0.72 -11.94
N PHE A 49 36.97 -1.93 -11.97
CA PHE A 49 37.13 -2.85 -13.10
C PHE A 49 36.52 -2.33 -14.40
N MET A 50 35.56 -1.40 -14.33
CA MET A 50 35.00 -0.76 -15.52
C MET A 50 36.00 0.12 -16.30
N PHE A 51 37.20 0.36 -15.76
CA PHE A 51 38.27 1.09 -16.45
C PHE A 51 39.23 0.20 -17.23
N PHE A 52 39.11 -1.13 -17.15
CA PHE A 52 39.99 -2.06 -17.84
C PHE A 52 39.41 -2.44 -19.22
N PRO A 53 40.01 -1.97 -20.34
CA PRO A 53 39.46 -2.18 -21.68
C PRO A 53 39.35 -3.64 -22.12
N GLN A 54 40.07 -4.54 -21.43
CA GLN A 54 40.10 -5.97 -21.70
C GLN A 54 38.84 -6.69 -21.19
N ILE A 55 38.06 -6.07 -20.29
CA ILE A 55 36.91 -6.70 -19.62
C ILE A 55 35.58 -6.06 -20.07
N LYS A 56 35.41 -5.85 -21.37
CA LYS A 56 34.25 -5.13 -21.95
C LYS A 56 32.89 -5.74 -21.62
N PHE A 57 32.83 -7.06 -21.35
CA PHE A 57 31.57 -7.73 -21.02
C PHE A 57 30.93 -7.16 -19.74
N LEU A 58 31.74 -6.65 -18.79
CA LEU A 58 31.23 -6.03 -17.56
C LEU A 58 30.45 -4.75 -17.81
N TYR A 59 30.59 -4.12 -18.98
CA TYR A 59 29.93 -2.85 -19.29
C TYR A 59 28.46 -3.05 -19.68
N GLY A 60 28.11 -4.27 -20.09
CA GLY A 60 26.77 -4.63 -20.54
C GLY A 60 25.70 -4.46 -19.45
N CYS A 61 24.50 -4.09 -19.87
CA CYS A 61 23.36 -3.90 -18.98
C CYS A 61 23.07 -5.15 -18.13
N ALA A 62 23.18 -6.34 -18.72
CA ALA A 62 22.99 -7.61 -18.02
C ALA A 62 23.95 -7.78 -16.82
N PHE A 63 25.23 -7.46 -16.99
CA PHE A 63 26.21 -7.58 -15.91
C PHE A 63 26.03 -6.53 -14.82
N LYS A 64 25.56 -5.32 -15.16
CA LYS A 64 25.15 -4.32 -14.16
C LYS A 64 23.98 -4.81 -13.31
N ILE A 65 23.01 -5.48 -13.94
CA ILE A 65 21.89 -6.11 -13.24
C ILE A 65 22.41 -7.22 -12.32
N ILE A 66 23.21 -8.16 -12.84
CA ILE A 66 23.80 -9.25 -12.03
C ILE A 66 24.59 -8.70 -10.85
N ALA A 67 25.44 -7.69 -11.07
CA ALA A 67 26.22 -7.04 -10.02
C ALA A 67 25.31 -6.44 -8.94
N SER A 68 24.25 -5.72 -9.33
CA SER A 68 23.30 -5.15 -8.36
C SER A 68 22.63 -6.22 -7.50
N PHE A 69 22.20 -7.35 -8.09
CA PHE A 69 21.62 -8.46 -7.35
C PHE A 69 22.65 -9.09 -6.41
N LEU A 70 23.91 -9.25 -6.85
CA LEU A 70 24.99 -9.72 -6.00
C LEU A 70 25.19 -8.82 -4.77
N LEU A 71 25.17 -7.49 -4.93
CA LEU A 71 25.26 -6.56 -3.81
C LEU A 71 24.13 -6.77 -2.79
N ILE A 72 22.89 -6.93 -3.27
CA ILE A 72 21.72 -7.18 -2.41
C ILE A 72 21.84 -8.53 -1.69
N LEU A 73 22.30 -9.57 -2.39
CA LEU A 73 22.51 -10.90 -1.80
C LEU A 73 23.58 -10.87 -0.72
N ILE A 74 24.71 -10.21 -0.97
CA ILE A 74 25.78 -10.04 0.03
C ILE A 74 25.25 -9.25 1.23
N ALA A 75 24.60 -8.11 1.00
CA ALA A 75 24.11 -7.22 2.06
C ALA A 75 22.99 -7.84 2.92
N TYR A 76 22.03 -8.53 2.29
CA TYR A 76 20.76 -8.91 2.93
C TYR A 76 20.41 -10.39 2.88
N GLY A 77 21.02 -11.17 1.98
CA GLY A 77 20.84 -12.62 1.87
C GLY A 77 19.60 -13.04 1.10
N ALA A 78 19.61 -14.26 0.58
CA ALA A 78 18.55 -14.86 -0.22
C ALA A 78 17.45 -15.51 0.65
N LYS A 79 16.69 -14.71 1.42
CA LYS A 79 15.57 -15.28 2.21
C LYS A 79 14.35 -15.65 1.33
N ASN A 80 13.97 -14.79 0.38
CA ASN A 80 12.80 -14.97 -0.48
C ASN A 80 13.01 -14.22 -1.80
N ALA A 81 12.77 -14.87 -2.94
CA ALA A 81 12.99 -14.30 -4.28
C ALA A 81 12.21 -13.00 -4.53
N VAL A 82 10.91 -12.97 -4.18
CA VAL A 82 10.05 -11.77 -4.31
C VAL A 82 10.60 -10.62 -3.47
N LEU A 83 11.06 -10.92 -2.25
CA LEU A 83 11.62 -9.91 -1.36
C LEU A 83 12.99 -9.40 -1.85
N THR A 84 13.82 -10.27 -2.41
CA THR A 84 15.10 -9.90 -3.02
C THR A 84 14.88 -8.99 -4.23
N VAL A 85 13.95 -9.35 -5.14
CA VAL A 85 13.59 -8.53 -6.30
C VAL A 85 13.05 -7.17 -5.88
N LYS A 86 12.15 -7.11 -4.88
CA LYS A 86 11.66 -5.84 -4.33
C LYS A 86 12.79 -4.99 -3.74
N THR A 87 13.75 -5.62 -3.05
CA THR A 87 14.89 -4.92 -2.45
C THR A 87 15.82 -4.36 -3.53
N ALA A 88 16.09 -5.13 -4.60
CA ALA A 88 16.84 -4.68 -5.75
C ALA A 88 16.15 -3.52 -6.48
N PHE A 89 14.83 -3.57 -6.62
CA PHE A 89 14.04 -2.47 -7.19
C PHE A 89 14.18 -1.18 -6.37
N VAL A 90 14.06 -1.24 -5.04
CA VAL A 90 14.25 -0.07 -4.16
C VAL A 90 15.68 0.46 -4.21
N PHE A 91 16.67 -0.43 -4.33
CA PHE A 91 18.06 -0.02 -4.53
C PHE A 91 18.22 0.76 -5.84
N TYR A 92 17.71 0.25 -6.96
CA TYR A 92 17.72 0.96 -8.24
C TYR A 92 17.02 2.31 -8.17
N LEU A 93 15.84 2.39 -7.55
CA LEU A 93 15.13 3.65 -7.38
C LEU A 93 15.97 4.66 -6.59
N SER A 94 16.63 4.21 -5.51
CA SER A 94 17.53 5.04 -4.71
C SER A 94 18.75 5.50 -5.53
N SER A 95 19.34 4.61 -6.33
CA SER A 95 20.48 4.91 -7.21
C SER A 95 20.12 5.90 -8.32
N PHE A 96 18.96 5.73 -8.96
CA PHE A 96 18.49 6.65 -10.00
C PHE A 96 18.15 8.02 -9.43
N LEU A 97 17.54 8.10 -8.25
CA LEU A 97 17.30 9.37 -7.57
C LEU A 97 18.61 10.03 -7.16
N PHE A 98 19.57 9.28 -6.60
CA PHE A 98 20.89 9.81 -6.29
C PHE A 98 21.58 10.37 -7.55
N GLY A 99 21.59 9.61 -8.64
CA GLY A 99 22.17 10.04 -9.92
C GLY A 99 21.45 11.25 -10.51
N GLY A 100 20.11 11.26 -10.47
CA GLY A 100 19.27 12.35 -10.96
C GLY A 100 19.44 13.64 -10.15
N VAL A 101 19.49 13.56 -8.82
CA VAL A 101 19.77 14.72 -7.96
C VAL A 101 21.19 15.22 -8.18
N THR A 102 22.17 14.32 -8.29
CA THR A 102 23.55 14.69 -8.59
C THR A 102 23.64 15.44 -9.91
N LEU A 103 23.02 14.91 -10.97
CA LEU A 103 22.95 15.54 -12.28
C LEU A 103 22.23 16.91 -12.22
N ALA A 104 21.10 16.98 -11.51
CA ALA A 104 20.36 18.23 -11.33
C ALA A 104 21.21 19.28 -10.60
N LEU A 105 21.94 18.90 -9.54
CA LEU A 105 22.86 19.81 -8.86
C LEU A 105 23.96 20.29 -9.80
N PHE A 106 24.53 19.42 -10.65
CA PHE A 106 25.52 19.86 -11.64
C PHE A 106 24.97 20.83 -12.69
N TYR A 107 23.69 20.72 -13.06
CA TYR A 107 23.05 21.63 -14.01
C TYR A 107 22.57 22.95 -13.38
N PHE A 108 21.98 22.89 -12.18
CA PHE A 108 21.42 24.06 -11.50
C PHE A 108 22.43 24.83 -10.67
N THR A 109 23.64 24.30 -10.49
CA THR A 109 24.75 25.01 -9.84
C THR A 109 25.90 25.15 -10.82
N ASP A 110 26.74 26.18 -10.65
CA ASP A 110 27.98 26.35 -11.43
C ASP A 110 29.00 25.21 -11.22
N ALA A 111 28.66 24.18 -10.44
CA ALA A 111 29.49 23.01 -10.23
C ALA A 111 29.82 22.26 -11.53
N GLY A 112 28.89 22.20 -12.50
CA GLY A 112 29.15 21.55 -13.79
C GLY A 112 30.28 22.23 -14.58
N LEU A 113 30.35 23.56 -14.49
CA LEU A 113 31.39 24.38 -15.11
C LEU A 113 32.70 24.34 -14.30
N LYS A 114 32.60 24.30 -12.97
CA LYS A 114 33.75 24.39 -12.06
C LYS A 114 34.54 23.09 -11.89
N TYR A 115 33.85 21.96 -11.90
CA TYR A 115 34.44 20.64 -11.60
C TYR A 115 34.62 19.76 -12.85
N GLY A 116 34.16 20.23 -14.01
CA GLY A 116 34.24 19.52 -15.28
C GLY A 116 33.37 18.24 -15.31
N GLY A 117 32.79 17.96 -16.47
CA GLY A 117 32.06 16.74 -16.75
C GLY A 117 32.56 16.12 -18.04
N ALA A 118 33.18 14.95 -17.99
CA ALA A 118 33.48 14.19 -19.20
C ALA A 118 32.46 13.08 -19.37
N LEU A 119 32.08 12.76 -20.61
CA LEU A 119 31.21 11.65 -20.94
C LEU A 119 32.00 10.69 -21.84
N ASN A 120 32.38 9.53 -21.30
CA ASN A 120 33.10 8.49 -22.04
C ASN A 120 32.37 7.16 -21.84
N ASN A 121 32.14 6.40 -22.92
CA ASN A 121 31.39 5.14 -22.89
C ASN A 121 30.01 5.19 -22.19
N GLY A 122 29.32 6.34 -22.25
CA GLY A 122 28.00 6.52 -21.61
C GLY A 122 28.03 6.70 -20.08
N ILE A 123 29.21 6.87 -19.49
CA ILE A 123 29.40 7.14 -18.06
C ILE A 123 29.77 8.61 -17.90
N PHE A 124 29.07 9.31 -17.00
CA PHE A 124 29.40 10.67 -16.62
C PHE A 124 30.50 10.66 -15.57
N TYR A 125 31.62 11.33 -15.87
CA TYR A 125 32.75 11.49 -14.97
C TYR A 125 32.72 12.92 -14.44
N PHE A 126 32.38 13.05 -13.16
CA PHE A 126 32.43 14.30 -12.44
C PHE A 126 33.47 14.19 -11.32
N GLU A 127 34.25 15.24 -11.10
CA GLU A 127 34.84 15.44 -9.78
C GLU A 127 33.69 15.73 -8.83
N LEU A 128 33.33 14.74 -7.99
CA LEU A 128 32.21 14.83 -7.07
C LEU A 128 32.68 15.44 -5.74
N PRO A 129 32.52 16.76 -5.51
CA PRO A 129 32.79 17.32 -4.20
C PRO A 129 31.87 16.66 -3.17
N TRP A 130 32.42 16.39 -1.98
CA TRP A 130 31.72 15.69 -0.89
C TRP A 130 30.38 16.35 -0.53
N LYS A 131 30.24 17.66 -0.74
CA LYS A 131 28.98 18.40 -0.55
C LYS A 131 27.88 17.93 -1.50
N ILE A 132 28.17 17.80 -2.80
CA ILE A 132 27.20 17.31 -3.79
C ILE A 132 26.81 15.88 -3.47
N LEU A 133 27.80 15.04 -3.15
CA LEU A 133 27.54 13.65 -2.73
C LEU A 133 26.61 13.58 -1.52
N PHE A 134 26.88 14.38 -0.47
CA PHE A 134 26.05 14.42 0.73
C PHE A 134 24.61 14.86 0.42
N PHE A 135 24.42 15.98 -0.30
CA PHE A 135 23.09 16.49 -0.64
C PHE A 135 22.31 15.53 -1.54
N SER A 136 22.97 14.92 -2.53
CA SER A 136 22.35 13.91 -3.39
C SER A 136 21.85 12.70 -2.61
N CYS A 137 22.65 12.18 -1.68
CA CYS A 137 22.23 11.07 -0.82
C CYS A 137 21.05 11.47 0.08
N LEU A 138 21.09 12.68 0.66
CA LEU A 138 20.05 13.18 1.56
C LEU A 138 18.71 13.35 0.83
N VAL A 139 18.70 14.02 -0.33
CA VAL A 139 17.49 14.25 -1.12
C VAL A 139 16.94 12.92 -1.64
N ALA A 140 17.79 12.03 -2.15
CA ALA A 140 17.35 10.70 -2.60
C ALA A 140 16.69 9.91 -1.45
N TYR A 141 17.28 9.94 -0.25
CA TYR A 141 16.69 9.29 0.94
C TYR A 141 15.31 9.85 1.27
N ILE A 142 15.16 11.18 1.32
CA ILE A 142 13.89 11.84 1.65
C ILE A 142 12.84 11.56 0.58
N ALA A 143 13.20 11.62 -0.70
CA ALA A 143 12.30 11.39 -1.82
C ALA A 143 11.75 9.95 -1.82
N VAL A 144 12.62 8.93 -1.72
CA VAL A 144 12.14 7.53 -1.68
C VAL A 144 11.29 7.30 -0.43
N LYS A 145 11.73 7.78 0.75
CA LYS A 145 10.98 7.62 2.00
C LYS A 145 9.58 8.23 1.90
N THR A 146 9.47 9.43 1.34
CA THR A 146 8.20 10.16 1.22
C THR A 146 7.30 9.50 0.17
N GLY A 147 7.84 9.13 -0.99
CA GLY A 147 7.08 8.41 -2.03
C GLY A 147 6.49 7.09 -1.51
N PHE A 148 7.27 6.29 -0.77
CA PHE A 148 6.77 5.07 -0.12
C PHE A 148 5.74 5.35 0.97
N ALA A 149 5.89 6.42 1.75
CA ALA A 149 4.93 6.79 2.78
C ALA A 149 3.58 7.20 2.16
N ILE A 150 3.60 7.96 1.06
CA ILE A 150 2.40 8.36 0.32
C ILE A 150 1.72 7.13 -0.28
N TYR A 151 2.47 6.26 -0.98
CA TYR A 151 1.94 5.02 -1.55
C TYR A 151 1.27 4.12 -0.50
N LYS A 152 1.87 4.01 0.69
CA LYS A 152 1.30 3.21 1.78
C LYS A 152 0.09 3.86 2.41
N ARG A 153 0.05 5.20 2.52
CA ARG A 153 -1.10 5.94 3.02
C ARG A 153 -2.32 5.71 2.13
N ASP A 154 -2.14 5.72 0.82
CA ASP A 154 -3.21 5.52 -0.15
C ASP A 154 -3.85 4.12 -0.04
N LYS A 155 -3.03 3.06 0.06
CA LYS A 155 -3.54 1.71 0.34
C LYS A 155 -4.30 1.58 1.67
N ASN A 156 -3.89 2.31 2.71
CA ASN A 156 -4.57 2.30 4.00
C ASN A 156 -5.85 3.16 4.00
N LEU A 157 -6.03 4.06 3.03
CA LEU A 157 -7.28 4.80 2.84
C LEU A 157 -8.34 3.92 2.19
N SER A 158 -7.94 2.97 1.35
CA SER A 158 -8.87 2.04 0.69
C SER A 158 -9.51 1.02 1.63
N TYR A 159 -8.97 0.74 2.82
CA TYR A 159 -9.54 -0.27 3.72
C TYR A 159 -9.83 0.30 5.12
N ARG A 160 -10.99 -0.03 5.68
CA ARG A 160 -11.43 0.39 7.01
C ARG A 160 -11.93 -0.80 7.81
N ARG A 161 -11.46 -0.91 9.06
CA ARG A 161 -12.10 -1.83 10.02
C ARG A 161 -13.38 -1.19 10.53
N ILE A 162 -14.45 -1.96 10.43
CA ILE A 162 -15.79 -1.58 10.85
C ILE A 162 -16.26 -2.58 11.90
N ARG A 163 -16.84 -2.10 12.99
CA ARG A 163 -17.56 -2.92 13.95
C ARG A 163 -19.04 -2.61 13.83
N VAL A 164 -19.84 -3.62 13.56
CA VAL A 164 -21.30 -3.54 13.51
C VAL A 164 -21.85 -4.13 14.79
N GLU A 165 -22.71 -3.39 15.48
CA GLU A 165 -23.33 -3.84 16.71
C GLU A 165 -24.85 -3.88 16.56
N ILE A 166 -25.44 -4.98 17.02
CA ILE A 166 -26.88 -5.14 17.12
C ILE A 166 -27.21 -5.91 18.40
N CYS A 167 -28.07 -5.33 19.22
CA CYS A 167 -28.46 -5.84 20.53
C CYS A 167 -27.23 -6.10 21.42
N ARG A 168 -26.87 -7.38 21.62
CA ARG A 168 -25.68 -7.80 22.40
C ARG A 168 -24.59 -8.44 21.55
N ASN A 169 -24.79 -8.51 20.24
CA ASN A 169 -23.87 -9.16 19.30
C ASN A 169 -23.11 -8.11 18.50
N SER A 170 -21.85 -8.42 18.19
CA SER A 170 -21.00 -7.57 17.37
C SER A 170 -20.23 -8.38 16.34
N ALA A 171 -20.03 -7.81 15.16
CA ALA A 171 -19.19 -8.38 14.11
C ALA A 171 -18.14 -7.35 13.66
N GLU A 172 -16.90 -7.82 13.48
CA GLU A 172 -15.82 -7.02 12.90
C GLU A 172 -15.65 -7.35 11.42
N LEU A 173 -15.67 -6.30 10.61
CA LEU A 173 -15.56 -6.35 9.16
C LEU A 173 -14.32 -5.57 8.72
N ASN A 174 -13.66 -6.05 7.67
CA ASN A 174 -12.64 -5.30 6.94
C ASN A 174 -13.27 -4.82 5.63
N ALA A 175 -13.70 -3.55 5.62
CA ALA A 175 -14.40 -2.96 4.50
C ALA A 175 -13.44 -2.28 3.52
N LEU A 176 -13.68 -2.47 2.23
CA LEU A 176 -13.10 -1.64 1.18
C LEU A 176 -13.93 -0.35 1.06
N VAL A 177 -13.26 0.79 1.08
CA VAL A 177 -13.86 2.09 0.76
C VAL A 177 -14.07 2.12 -0.75
N ASP A 178 -15.31 1.95 -1.16
CA ASP A 178 -15.72 1.82 -2.55
C ASP A 178 -16.52 3.05 -2.97
N THR A 179 -15.91 3.87 -3.83
CA THR A 179 -16.55 5.05 -4.42
C THR A 179 -17.70 4.70 -5.37
N GLY A 180 -17.76 3.45 -5.85
CA GLY A 180 -18.84 2.96 -6.71
C GLY A 180 -20.07 2.47 -5.95
N ASN A 181 -19.97 2.29 -4.62
CA ASN A 181 -21.12 1.92 -3.80
C ASN A 181 -22.00 3.14 -3.52
N LEU A 182 -23.10 3.24 -4.26
CA LEU A 182 -24.11 4.32 -4.14
C LEU A 182 -25.43 3.81 -3.54
N LEU A 183 -25.40 2.69 -2.82
CA LEU A 183 -26.61 2.10 -2.24
C LEU A 183 -27.16 2.96 -1.11
N ILE A 184 -28.48 3.14 -1.14
CA ILE A 184 -29.23 3.94 -0.16
C ILE A 184 -30.40 3.11 0.37
N ASP A 185 -30.59 3.13 1.70
CA ASP A 185 -31.80 2.60 2.34
C ASP A 185 -33.00 3.48 1.98
N PRO A 186 -34.03 2.96 1.28
CA PRO A 186 -35.17 3.76 0.85
C PRO A 186 -36.02 4.30 2.00
N ILE A 187 -35.93 3.73 3.20
CA ILE A 187 -36.73 4.16 4.36
C ILE A 187 -36.07 5.34 5.07
N THR A 188 -34.77 5.27 5.30
CA THR A 188 -34.04 6.29 6.09
C THR A 188 -33.19 7.22 5.26
N ASN A 189 -33.12 7.01 3.95
CA ASN A 189 -32.23 7.70 3.02
C ASN A 189 -30.76 7.68 3.50
N SER A 190 -30.36 6.59 4.15
CA SER A 190 -29.01 6.40 4.67
C SER A 190 -28.15 5.54 3.75
N PRO A 191 -26.83 5.74 3.72
CA PRO A 191 -25.97 4.89 2.92
C PRO A 191 -25.95 3.46 3.45
N VAL A 192 -25.66 2.52 2.55
CA VAL A 192 -25.64 1.08 2.83
C VAL A 192 -24.23 0.54 2.76
N VAL A 193 -23.78 -0.11 3.83
CA VAL A 193 -22.57 -0.93 3.84
C VAL A 193 -22.95 -2.33 3.37
N VAL A 194 -22.35 -2.82 2.29
CA VAL A 194 -22.55 -4.20 1.83
C VAL A 194 -21.60 -5.11 2.59
N ALA A 195 -22.09 -6.17 3.22
CA ALA A 195 -21.28 -7.12 3.95
C ALA A 195 -21.55 -8.55 3.49
N GLU A 196 -20.51 -9.38 3.49
CA GLU A 196 -20.66 -10.81 3.23
C GLU A 196 -21.48 -11.49 4.33
N LEU A 197 -22.41 -12.37 3.95
CA LEU A 197 -23.27 -13.12 4.87
C LEU A 197 -22.46 -13.81 5.97
N GLU A 198 -21.39 -14.52 5.61
CA GLU A 198 -20.56 -15.25 6.58
C GLU A 198 -19.91 -14.34 7.62
N SER A 199 -19.68 -13.06 7.28
CA SER A 199 -19.07 -12.09 8.20
C SER A 199 -20.07 -11.48 9.18
N VAL A 200 -21.36 -11.41 8.81
CA VAL A 200 -22.43 -10.88 9.67
C VAL A 200 -23.33 -11.96 10.27
N LYS A 201 -23.10 -13.23 9.96
CA LYS A 201 -23.91 -14.37 10.39
C LYS A 201 -24.22 -14.40 11.89
N LYS A 202 -23.26 -14.02 12.73
CA LYS A 202 -23.41 -13.98 14.20
C LYS A 202 -24.41 -12.92 14.67
N LEU A 203 -24.74 -11.95 13.82
CA LEU A 203 -25.70 -10.89 14.11
C LEU A 203 -27.13 -11.30 13.75
N LEU A 204 -27.29 -12.25 12.83
CA LEU A 204 -28.58 -12.59 12.22
C LEU A 204 -29.31 -13.71 12.99
N PRO A 205 -30.66 -13.74 12.96
CA PRO A 205 -31.43 -14.88 13.42
C PRO A 205 -31.11 -16.13 12.61
N GLY A 206 -31.12 -17.31 13.26
CA GLY A 206 -30.87 -18.60 12.62
C GLY A 206 -31.77 -18.86 11.41
N ALA A 207 -33.07 -18.56 11.53
CA ALA A 207 -34.04 -18.70 10.44
C ALA A 207 -33.67 -17.86 9.21
N LEU A 208 -33.19 -16.62 9.41
CA LEU A 208 -32.81 -15.72 8.31
C LEU A 208 -31.57 -16.24 7.56
N ILE A 209 -30.64 -16.89 8.26
CA ILE A 209 -29.47 -17.52 7.63
C ILE A 209 -29.91 -18.65 6.69
N GLU A 210 -30.91 -19.45 7.07
CA GLU A 210 -31.44 -20.51 6.21
C GLU A 210 -32.13 -19.94 4.97
N VAL A 211 -32.80 -18.78 5.07
CA VAL A 211 -33.37 -18.09 3.89
C VAL A 211 -32.31 -17.80 2.83
N PHE A 212 -31.13 -17.32 3.23
CA PHE A 212 -30.02 -17.08 2.30
C PHE A 212 -29.43 -18.37 1.73
N ARG A 213 -29.37 -19.45 2.51
CA ARG A 213 -28.88 -20.76 2.03
C ARG A 213 -29.81 -21.38 1.00
N GLU A 214 -31.11 -21.24 1.20
CA GLU A 214 -32.15 -21.70 0.28
C GLU A 214 -32.33 -20.78 -0.94
N LYS A 215 -31.61 -19.64 -0.99
CA LYS A 215 -31.71 -18.61 -2.04
C LYS A 215 -33.11 -17.99 -2.15
N LYS A 216 -33.77 -17.80 -1.01
CA LYS A 216 -35.12 -17.24 -0.89
C LYS A 216 -35.11 -15.81 -0.31
N GLU A 217 -33.98 -15.12 -0.36
CA GLU A 217 -33.84 -13.76 0.20
C GLU A 217 -34.73 -12.69 -0.48
N ASN A 218 -35.24 -12.97 -1.68
CA ASN A 218 -36.18 -12.11 -2.40
C ASN A 218 -37.65 -12.45 -2.14
N ASP A 219 -37.94 -13.55 -1.42
CA ASP A 219 -39.30 -13.93 -1.04
C ASP A 219 -39.69 -13.27 0.28
N LEU A 220 -40.54 -12.24 0.17
CA LEU A 220 -40.92 -11.38 1.28
C LEU A 220 -41.70 -12.15 2.37
N GLU A 221 -42.49 -13.15 2.00
CA GLU A 221 -43.26 -13.95 2.97
C GLU A 221 -42.32 -14.81 3.81
N THR A 222 -41.39 -15.49 3.15
CA THR A 222 -40.36 -16.31 3.81
C THR A 222 -39.47 -15.45 4.71
N VAL A 223 -39.03 -14.28 4.24
CA VAL A 223 -38.22 -13.34 5.05
C VAL A 223 -39.00 -12.84 6.26
N SER A 224 -40.27 -12.47 6.08
CA SER A 224 -41.14 -11.97 7.16
C SER A 224 -41.32 -13.02 8.25
N GLU A 225 -41.63 -14.26 7.88
CA GLU A 225 -41.79 -15.34 8.86
C GLU A 225 -40.46 -15.66 9.57
N ALA A 226 -39.32 -15.56 8.88
CA ALA A 226 -38.00 -15.80 9.46
C ALA A 226 -37.58 -14.75 10.50
N VAL A 227 -38.14 -13.54 10.48
CA VAL A 227 -37.82 -12.46 11.43
C VAL A 227 -38.93 -12.14 12.41
N LYS A 228 -40.09 -12.76 12.27
CA LYS A 228 -41.25 -12.58 13.14
C LYS A 228 -40.92 -12.90 14.59
N ASN A 229 -41.38 -12.05 15.52
CA ASN A 229 -41.07 -12.16 16.96
C ASN A 229 -39.57 -12.07 17.30
N THR A 230 -38.76 -11.46 16.42
CA THR A 230 -37.34 -11.18 16.69
C THR A 230 -37.09 -9.67 16.64
N ASP A 231 -35.96 -9.23 17.20
CA ASP A 231 -35.53 -7.82 17.11
C ASP A 231 -35.35 -7.33 15.66
N PHE A 232 -35.28 -8.25 14.68
CA PHE A 232 -35.12 -7.94 13.26
C PHE A 232 -36.42 -7.55 12.56
N GLU A 233 -37.59 -7.84 13.13
CA GLU A 233 -38.90 -7.60 12.50
C GLU A 233 -39.08 -6.16 12.02
N ARG A 234 -38.55 -5.18 12.77
CA ARG A 234 -38.59 -3.74 12.42
C ARG A 234 -37.32 -3.21 11.76
N ARG A 235 -36.28 -4.04 11.69
CA ARG A 235 -34.92 -3.64 11.25
C ARG A 235 -34.60 -4.09 9.84
N ILE A 236 -35.26 -5.13 9.34
CA ILE A 236 -35.08 -5.59 7.95
C ILE A 236 -35.36 -4.45 6.96
N ARG A 237 -34.56 -4.41 5.90
CA ARG A 237 -34.65 -3.47 4.78
C ARG A 237 -34.60 -4.23 3.48
N MET A 238 -35.47 -3.86 2.55
CA MET A 238 -35.36 -4.23 1.15
C MET A 238 -34.74 -3.04 0.42
N ILE A 239 -33.54 -3.24 -0.10
CA ILE A 239 -32.70 -2.17 -0.67
C ILE A 239 -32.64 -2.39 -2.17
N PRO A 240 -33.36 -1.59 -2.97
CA PRO A 240 -33.26 -1.66 -4.42
C PRO A 240 -31.84 -1.33 -4.87
N PHE A 241 -31.34 -2.06 -5.85
CA PHE A 241 -30.03 -1.79 -6.45
C PHE A 241 -30.01 -2.07 -7.95
N THR A 242 -28.98 -1.57 -8.61
CA THR A 242 -28.68 -1.88 -10.00
C THR A 242 -27.20 -2.22 -10.09
N SER A 243 -26.87 -3.30 -10.79
CA SER A 243 -25.49 -3.73 -11.00
C SER A 243 -25.29 -4.30 -12.39
N LEU A 244 -24.02 -4.50 -12.78
CA LEU A 244 -23.68 -5.25 -13.98
C LEU A 244 -24.18 -6.70 -13.84
N GLY A 245 -25.28 -7.02 -14.53
CA GLY A 245 -25.93 -8.34 -14.49
C GLY A 245 -27.24 -8.42 -13.71
N ALA A 246 -27.70 -7.32 -13.08
CA ALA A 246 -29.02 -7.25 -12.46
C ALA A 246 -29.61 -5.84 -12.61
N GLU A 247 -30.58 -5.72 -13.51
CA GLU A 247 -31.44 -4.55 -13.63
C GLU A 247 -32.60 -4.70 -12.63
N ASN A 248 -32.81 -3.71 -11.75
CA ASN A 248 -33.84 -3.72 -10.69
C ASN A 248 -33.68 -4.84 -9.63
N GLY A 249 -32.45 -5.10 -9.18
CA GLY A 249 -32.21 -6.05 -8.09
C GLY A 249 -32.74 -5.55 -6.74
N ILE A 250 -33.00 -6.48 -5.82
CA ILE A 250 -33.29 -6.17 -4.41
C ILE A 250 -32.27 -6.87 -3.53
N MET A 251 -31.70 -6.11 -2.59
CA MET A 251 -30.77 -6.62 -1.59
C MET A 251 -31.45 -6.60 -0.22
N LEU A 252 -31.44 -7.75 0.45
CA LEU A 252 -31.89 -7.85 1.83
C LEU A 252 -30.83 -7.25 2.75
N GLY A 253 -31.27 -6.40 3.68
CA GLY A 253 -30.42 -5.74 4.64
C GLY A 253 -31.07 -5.56 6.00
N PHE A 254 -30.36 -4.94 6.93
CA PHE A 254 -30.88 -4.60 8.25
C PHE A 254 -30.26 -3.32 8.80
N LYS A 255 -31.02 -2.61 9.62
CA LYS A 255 -30.55 -1.43 10.37
C LYS A 255 -29.91 -1.87 11.71
N PRO A 256 -28.58 -1.74 11.88
CA PRO A 256 -27.91 -2.02 13.14
C PRO A 256 -28.20 -0.92 14.18
N ASP A 257 -27.79 -1.15 15.43
CA ASP A 257 -27.88 -0.13 16.48
C ASP A 257 -26.78 0.92 16.32
N SER A 258 -25.57 0.46 16.00
CA SER A 258 -24.46 1.35 15.73
C SER A 258 -23.43 0.71 14.79
N ILE A 259 -22.68 1.57 14.10
CA ILE A 259 -21.52 1.17 13.33
C ILE A 259 -20.33 2.01 13.80
N THR A 260 -19.24 1.35 14.19
CA THR A 260 -17.99 2.04 14.55
C THR A 260 -16.98 1.86 13.44
N VAL A 261 -16.49 2.96 12.88
CA VAL A 261 -15.43 2.97 11.87
C VAL A 261 -14.15 3.54 12.50
N GLY A 262 -13.16 2.68 12.74
CA GLY A 262 -11.96 3.07 13.47
C GLY A 262 -12.27 3.48 14.92
N LYS A 263 -12.27 4.78 15.22
CA LYS A 263 -12.60 5.35 16.54
C LYS A 263 -13.91 6.15 16.56
N SER A 264 -14.53 6.32 15.40
CA SER A 264 -15.72 7.16 15.26
C SER A 264 -16.97 6.30 15.18
N VAL A 265 -18.00 6.65 15.94
CA VAL A 265 -19.32 6.02 15.83
C VAL A 265 -20.11 6.75 14.75
N VAL A 266 -20.50 6.00 13.73
CA VAL A 266 -21.35 6.43 12.62
C VAL A 266 -22.76 5.93 12.91
N SER A 267 -23.73 6.85 12.89
CA SER A 267 -25.16 6.54 13.02
C SER A 267 -25.85 6.63 11.66
N ASN A 268 -27.02 6.02 11.54
CA ASN A 268 -27.83 6.07 10.31
C ASN A 268 -27.07 5.53 9.10
N VAL A 269 -26.70 4.26 9.18
CA VAL A 269 -26.15 3.47 8.08
C VAL A 269 -26.82 2.10 8.14
N CYS A 270 -27.21 1.57 7.00
CA CYS A 270 -27.80 0.23 6.89
C CYS A 270 -26.73 -0.80 6.48
N ILE A 271 -26.92 -2.07 6.85
CA ILE A 271 -26.11 -3.17 6.33
C ILE A 271 -26.91 -3.90 5.25
N GLY A 272 -26.39 -3.98 4.03
CA GLY A 272 -26.89 -4.87 2.98
C GLY A 272 -26.12 -6.18 3.01
N ILE A 273 -26.81 -7.31 2.84
CA ILE A 273 -26.20 -8.65 2.95
C ILE A 273 -25.95 -9.22 1.56
N CYS A 274 -24.70 -9.56 1.27
CA CYS A 274 -24.31 -10.29 0.07
C CYS A 274 -24.05 -11.76 0.42
N ALA A 275 -24.81 -12.68 -0.20
CA ALA A 275 -24.62 -14.12 -0.01
C ALA A 275 -23.33 -14.66 -0.64
N ARG A 276 -22.70 -13.91 -1.55
CA ARG A 276 -21.48 -14.30 -2.28
C ARG A 276 -20.26 -13.58 -1.72
N PRO A 277 -19.06 -14.17 -1.83
CA PRO A 277 -17.82 -13.47 -1.50
C PRO A 277 -17.65 -12.22 -2.37
N LEU A 278 -17.23 -11.11 -1.77
CA LEU A 278 -16.95 -9.85 -2.45
C LEU A 278 -15.54 -9.82 -3.04
N SER A 279 -14.61 -10.58 -2.45
CA SER A 279 -13.22 -10.66 -2.92
C SER A 279 -12.77 -12.12 -3.10
N ASN A 280 -12.31 -12.46 -4.30
CA ASN A 280 -11.74 -13.79 -4.61
C ASN A 280 -10.50 -14.13 -3.76
N GLY A 281 -9.84 -13.13 -3.17
CA GLY A 281 -8.69 -13.30 -2.28
C GLY A 281 -8.98 -13.01 -0.81
N HIS A 282 -10.26 -12.85 -0.42
CA HIS A 282 -10.70 -12.49 0.94
C HIS A 282 -9.95 -11.28 1.55
N SER A 283 -9.51 -10.34 0.71
CA SER A 283 -8.79 -9.14 1.15
C SER A 283 -9.69 -8.17 1.93
N TYR A 284 -10.99 -8.21 1.65
CA TYR A 284 -12.05 -7.48 2.34
C TYR A 284 -13.33 -8.32 2.31
N ASN A 285 -14.23 -8.06 3.25
CA ASN A 285 -15.50 -8.76 3.41
C ASN A 285 -16.70 -7.80 3.56
N ALA A 286 -16.46 -6.51 3.31
CA ALA A 286 -17.50 -5.49 3.22
C ALA A 286 -17.12 -4.36 2.25
N LEU A 287 -18.11 -3.60 1.79
CA LEU A 287 -17.96 -2.37 0.99
C LEU A 287 -18.64 -1.23 1.73
N ILE A 288 -17.93 -0.12 1.88
CA ILE A 288 -18.45 1.11 2.49
C ILE A 288 -18.26 2.28 1.53
N SER A 289 -19.30 3.10 1.35
CA SER A 289 -19.18 4.33 0.58
C SER A 289 -18.37 5.38 1.36
N PRO A 290 -17.63 6.28 0.68
CA PRO A 290 -16.97 7.40 1.36
C PRO A 290 -17.96 8.26 2.16
N GLU A 291 -19.18 8.44 1.67
CA GLU A 291 -20.24 9.22 2.33
C GLU A 291 -20.61 8.64 3.71
N ALA A 292 -20.69 7.32 3.82
CA ALA A 292 -20.94 6.65 5.09
C ALA A 292 -19.86 6.88 6.15
N LEU A 293 -18.63 7.28 5.75
CA LEU A 293 -17.56 7.59 6.71
C LEU A 293 -17.73 8.95 7.39
N HIS A 294 -18.56 9.83 6.82
CA HIS A 294 -18.65 11.23 7.22
C HIS A 294 -19.93 11.59 7.98
N ILE A 295 -20.84 10.64 8.23
CA ILE A 295 -22.08 10.87 8.99
C ILE A 295 -21.76 10.86 10.50
N PRO A 296 -21.69 12.01 11.18
CA PRO A 296 -21.40 12.05 12.60
C PRO A 296 -22.63 11.54 13.36
N SER A 297 -22.40 10.85 14.49
CA SER A 297 -23.49 10.56 15.41
C SER A 297 -24.05 11.85 16.01
N ALA A 298 -25.38 12.03 15.92
CA ALA A 298 -26.07 13.24 16.37
C ALA A 298 -25.93 13.55 17.88
N ASN A 299 -25.33 12.64 18.66
CA ASN A 299 -25.21 12.73 20.12
C ASN A 299 -23.83 13.16 20.65
N GLN A 300 -22.92 13.67 19.82
CA GLN A 300 -21.64 14.21 20.33
C GLN A 300 -21.64 15.73 20.64
N ASN A 301 -22.74 16.44 20.40
CA ASN A 301 -22.82 17.89 20.65
C ASN A 301 -23.58 18.30 21.92
N SER A 302 -23.92 17.38 22.82
CA SER A 302 -24.80 17.69 23.96
C SER A 302 -24.22 17.37 25.34
N PHE A 303 -22.91 17.46 25.55
CA PHE A 303 -22.36 17.62 26.91
C PHE A 303 -21.04 18.39 26.87
N ASN A 304 -21.14 19.71 26.97
CA ASN A 304 -20.12 20.59 27.53
C ASN A 304 -20.88 21.82 28.08
N PHE A 305 -21.36 21.68 29.32
CA PHE A 305 -21.56 22.83 30.21
C PHE A 305 -20.31 22.93 31.08
#